data_AF-A0A1J1GZ81-F1
#
_entry.id   AF-A0A1J1GZ81-F1
#
_cell.length_a   1.000
_cell.length_b   1.000
_cell.length_c   1.000
_cell.angle_alpha   90.00
_cell.angle_beta   90.00
_cell.angle_gamma   90.00
#
_symmetry.space_group_name_H-M   'P 1'
#
loop_
_entity.id
_entity.type
_entity.pdbx_description
1 polymer ?
#
loop_
_entity_poly.entity_id
_entity_poly.type
_entity_poly.pdbx_seq_one_letter_code
_entity_poly.pdbx_strand_id
1 'polypeptide(L)'
;MSNCNKSDILKRFVENDENALIDENRKNINNRNISNKFYKNKNFKEKSVKKKILVNENNDKINIYDNKTKLVKNINEPNLNIKEDTGKLSKGGDYIELKENDKEKQKRDEIKEIANICIEKNLAVTSENIQIVRKLKEKRTLEEKINKNENIKNLQEKRRILEEIEFHEWADREKRIKELQEKKMKLLKRVIEQRDTEKANKIFYEVEKIIQRRDENKDKIIENFKKEKARDMRNLFVERKNNLKTIFNQKNDIVDEMNDYTSNHNLQLERNGIIPNKINNKISSKVDNLLNLKNINELDTTFNKSFNYVYGENKYGKFSKYENKKNKDIIDTFHRYLNKEEKKHTTNEYLIGDTFKTHKKTQCMKINFPQIEVKSNEDDNFEKNILYLQNILRGKAIKTLMNDGIKSYSDLIEELKTYEKIDQFSINEKELYEKENFESIKIDSYVENIQGKCVSELLDKLSNELEKHEEERKIAVLVKYAERERRLKECKEKGKRQAEILLREKEDYLFNEIMGLNNQSVDSYLEDILSKAINDASKEEALIRTKKKAEQLNDIYNSLENNYDDKSKLIIKDLVGNFIIPYVDKQRGIEFDQLEEKKNDYVSNFATQHIFANINEAF
;
A
#
# COMPACT_ATOMS: atom_id res chain seq x y z
N MET A 1 29.59 -38.44 -2.77
CA MET A 1 28.19 -37.98 -2.68
C MET A 1 28.20 -36.46 -2.50
N SER A 2 28.24 -35.72 -3.60
CA SER A 2 28.59 -34.29 -3.56
C SER A 2 27.78 -33.49 -4.58
N ASN A 3 26.44 -33.57 -4.56
CA ASN A 3 25.62 -32.89 -5.57
C ASN A 3 24.20 -32.44 -5.13
N CYS A 4 23.96 -32.13 -3.85
CA CYS A 4 22.63 -31.65 -3.41
C CYS A 4 22.56 -30.26 -2.76
N ASN A 5 23.69 -29.56 -2.55
CA ASN A 5 23.66 -28.29 -1.79
C ASN A 5 23.81 -27.01 -2.63
N LYS A 6 23.75 -27.06 -3.97
CA LYS A 6 23.90 -25.88 -4.84
C LYS A 6 22.59 -25.25 -5.32
N SER A 7 21.44 -25.94 -5.23
CA SER A 7 20.16 -25.43 -5.77
C SER A 7 19.42 -24.47 -4.83
N ASP A 8 19.67 -24.52 -3.53
CA ASP A 8 18.92 -23.71 -2.54
C ASP A 8 19.55 -22.34 -2.27
N ILE A 9 20.80 -22.14 -2.67
CA ILE A 9 21.49 -20.85 -2.55
C ILE A 9 21.10 -19.93 -3.72
N LEU A 10 20.92 -20.46 -4.93
CA LEU A 10 20.52 -19.68 -6.12
C LEU A 10 19.10 -19.10 -6.03
N LYS A 11 18.17 -19.76 -5.32
CA LYS A 11 16.79 -19.26 -5.16
C LYS A 11 16.67 -18.07 -4.19
N ARG A 12 17.62 -17.88 -3.26
CA ARG A 12 17.63 -16.72 -2.35
C ARG A 12 18.19 -15.44 -2.99
N PHE A 13 18.94 -15.54 -4.09
CA PHE A 13 19.44 -14.36 -4.80
C PHE A 13 18.40 -13.78 -5.75
N VAL A 14 17.56 -14.61 -6.39
CA VAL A 14 16.52 -14.14 -7.32
C VAL A 14 15.41 -13.34 -6.61
N GLU A 15 15.06 -13.69 -5.37
CA GLU A 15 14.07 -12.93 -4.58
C GLU A 15 14.59 -11.55 -4.13
N ASN A 16 15.91 -11.33 -4.09
CA ASN A 16 16.48 -10.02 -3.75
C ASN A 16 16.55 -9.09 -4.97
N ASP A 17 16.74 -9.63 -6.18
CA ASP A 17 16.79 -8.85 -7.42
C ASP A 17 15.39 -8.33 -7.83
N GLU A 18 14.34 -9.11 -7.59
CA GLU A 18 12.95 -8.67 -7.82
C GLU A 18 12.52 -7.56 -6.84
N ASN A 19 12.99 -7.60 -5.59
CA ASN A 19 12.73 -6.55 -4.60
C ASN A 19 13.55 -5.27 -4.88
N ALA A 20 14.77 -5.38 -5.42
CA ALA A 20 15.57 -4.24 -5.86
C ALA A 20 14.95 -3.50 -7.06
N LEU A 21 14.37 -4.24 -8.02
CA LEU A 21 13.66 -3.69 -9.19
C LEU A 21 12.34 -2.97 -8.81
N ILE A 22 11.69 -3.39 -7.72
CA ILE A 22 10.48 -2.73 -7.22
C ILE A 22 10.83 -1.41 -6.52
N ASP A 23 11.97 -1.33 -5.83
CA ASP A 23 12.45 -0.10 -5.17
C ASP A 23 13.04 0.93 -6.16
N GLU A 24 13.66 0.49 -7.27
CA GLU A 24 14.07 1.38 -8.36
C GLU A 24 12.87 1.99 -9.09
N ASN A 25 11.80 1.20 -9.29
CA ASN A 25 10.57 1.70 -9.90
C ASN A 25 9.77 2.63 -8.97
N ARG A 26 9.86 2.46 -7.64
CA ARG A 26 9.28 3.41 -6.67
C ARG A 26 10.04 4.74 -6.62
N LYS A 27 11.36 4.74 -6.83
CA LYS A 27 12.17 5.97 -6.92
C LYS A 27 11.96 6.74 -8.24
N ASN A 28 11.62 6.06 -9.33
CA ASN A 28 11.38 6.68 -10.64
C ASN A 28 10.02 7.37 -10.81
N ILE A 29 9.08 7.19 -9.89
CA ILE A 29 7.76 7.85 -9.94
C ILE A 29 7.80 9.29 -9.41
N ASN A 30 8.81 9.66 -8.61
CA ASN A 30 8.92 11.00 -8.03
C ASN A 30 9.60 12.05 -8.93
N ASN A 31 10.09 11.69 -10.12
CA ASN A 31 10.84 12.60 -11.01
C ASN A 31 10.09 13.03 -12.29
N ARG A 32 8.77 12.78 -12.39
CA ARG A 32 7.98 13.15 -13.60
C ARG A 32 7.11 14.41 -13.45
N ASN A 33 7.48 15.33 -12.58
CA ASN A 33 6.93 16.69 -12.59
C ASN A 33 8.08 17.67 -12.78
N ILE A 34 8.21 18.19 -14.00
CA ILE A 34 8.60 19.55 -14.42
C ILE A 34 8.94 19.48 -15.91
N SER A 35 7.97 19.81 -16.76
CA SER A 35 8.22 20.64 -17.95
C SER A 35 6.89 21.10 -18.55
N ASN A 36 6.44 22.28 -18.13
CA ASN A 36 5.50 23.06 -18.92
C ASN A 36 6.19 23.50 -20.21
N LYS A 37 5.61 23.16 -21.37
CA LYS A 37 5.78 23.94 -22.60
C LYS A 37 4.55 23.80 -23.52
N PHE A 38 3.74 24.85 -23.47
CA PHE A 38 2.88 25.44 -24.50
C PHE A 38 2.69 24.74 -25.86
N TYR A 39 1.41 24.57 -26.22
CA TYR A 39 0.74 24.59 -27.52
C TYR A 39 1.42 24.01 -28.78
N LYS A 40 0.72 23.07 -29.43
CA LYS A 40 0.18 23.26 -30.79
C LYS A 40 -0.78 22.13 -31.18
N ASN A 41 -2.04 22.50 -31.43
CA ASN A 41 -3.00 21.71 -32.20
C ASN A 41 -2.46 21.48 -33.61
N LYS A 42 -2.41 20.23 -34.06
CA LYS A 42 -2.48 19.85 -35.47
C LYS A 42 -2.83 18.37 -35.60
N ASN A 43 -3.83 18.11 -36.46
CA ASN A 43 -4.08 16.87 -37.20
C ASN A 43 -4.92 15.78 -36.51
N PHE A 44 -6.24 15.97 -36.49
CA PHE A 44 -7.22 14.88 -36.54
C PHE A 44 -7.96 14.97 -37.88
N LYS A 45 -7.50 14.24 -38.90
CA LYS A 45 -8.28 13.84 -40.07
C LYS A 45 -7.59 12.64 -40.69
N GLU A 46 -7.92 11.45 -40.22
CA GLU A 46 -7.82 10.22 -41.00
C GLU A 46 -8.60 9.13 -40.26
N LYS A 47 -9.40 8.36 -41.02
CA LYS A 47 -10.22 7.20 -40.62
C LYS A 47 -11.68 7.50 -40.26
N SER A 48 -12.38 8.15 -41.18
CA SER A 48 -13.84 8.15 -41.28
C SER A 48 -14.32 7.37 -42.52
N VAL A 49 -13.96 6.10 -42.67
CA VAL A 49 -14.67 5.20 -43.61
C VAL A 49 -14.59 3.77 -43.09
N LYS A 50 -15.65 3.31 -42.39
CA LYS A 50 -16.19 1.93 -42.42
C LYS A 50 -17.14 1.73 -41.24
N LYS A 51 -18.44 1.73 -41.57
CA LYS A 51 -19.60 1.06 -40.93
C LYS A 51 -20.80 1.99 -40.81
N LYS A 52 -21.46 2.23 -41.94
CA LYS A 52 -22.91 2.19 -42.00
C LYS A 52 -23.28 0.73 -42.31
N ILE A 53 -24.08 0.10 -41.46
CA ILE A 53 -25.02 -1.01 -41.74
C ILE A 53 -25.64 -1.42 -40.39
N LEU A 54 -26.97 -1.59 -40.41
CA LEU A 54 -27.90 -2.07 -39.38
C LEU A 54 -28.36 -1.04 -38.31
N VAL A 55 -29.54 -0.41 -38.50
CA VAL A 55 -30.91 -0.88 -38.14
C VAL A 55 -31.26 -0.34 -36.74
N ASN A 56 -32.00 0.75 -36.63
CA ASN A 56 -33.47 0.88 -36.61
C ASN A 56 -34.19 -0.05 -35.62
N GLU A 57 -35.19 0.51 -34.94
CA GLU A 57 -36.14 -0.10 -34.00
C GLU A 57 -35.68 -0.18 -32.52
N ASN A 58 -35.99 0.87 -31.75
CA ASN A 58 -37.15 0.84 -30.84
C ASN A 58 -37.23 2.14 -30.02
N ASN A 59 -38.14 3.01 -30.45
CA ASN A 59 -38.80 3.98 -29.57
C ASN A 59 -39.85 3.22 -28.76
N ASP A 60 -39.84 3.38 -27.44
CA ASP A 60 -41.07 3.64 -26.70
C ASP A 60 -40.83 3.95 -25.20
N LYS A 61 -41.48 5.05 -24.78
CA LYS A 61 -42.08 5.32 -23.46
C LYS A 61 -41.22 5.94 -22.36
N ILE A 62 -41.20 7.27 -22.46
CA ILE A 62 -41.37 8.25 -21.38
C ILE A 62 -42.44 7.79 -20.36
N ASN A 63 -42.12 7.87 -19.06
CA ASN A 63 -43.02 8.47 -18.08
C ASN A 63 -42.29 8.90 -16.81
N ILE A 64 -42.29 10.21 -16.62
CA ILE A 64 -41.94 10.97 -15.42
C ILE A 64 -43.17 10.95 -14.52
N TYR A 65 -43.01 10.69 -13.22
CA TYR A 65 -43.81 11.36 -12.19
C TYR A 65 -43.02 11.50 -10.89
N ASP A 66 -43.01 12.75 -10.44
CA ASP A 66 -42.56 13.24 -9.15
C ASP A 66 -43.23 12.53 -7.97
N ASN A 67 -42.49 12.41 -6.87
CA ASN A 67 -43.06 12.50 -5.51
C ASN A 67 -41.99 13.01 -4.54
N LYS A 68 -41.97 14.33 -4.36
CA LYS A 68 -41.44 14.99 -3.16
C LYS A 68 -42.54 15.07 -2.09
N THR A 69 -42.10 15.00 -0.84
CA THR A 69 -42.81 15.34 0.42
C THR A 69 -43.66 14.26 1.10
N LYS A 70 -43.06 13.58 2.07
CA LYS A 70 -43.57 13.33 3.44
C LYS A 70 -42.66 12.33 4.14
N LEU A 71 -41.95 12.78 5.18
CA LEU A 71 -41.67 12.08 6.46
C LEU A 71 -40.43 12.69 7.13
N VAL A 72 -40.65 13.87 7.70
CA VAL A 72 -40.04 14.28 8.96
C VAL A 72 -40.80 13.55 10.08
N LYS A 73 -40.09 13.18 11.14
CA LYS A 73 -40.51 12.54 12.42
C LYS A 73 -40.27 11.03 12.50
N ASN A 74 -39.10 10.65 13.01
CA ASN A 74 -38.97 9.99 14.32
C ASN A 74 -37.54 9.47 14.48
N ILE A 75 -36.69 10.32 15.06
CA ILE A 75 -35.54 9.89 15.86
C ILE A 75 -36.12 9.62 17.25
N ASN A 76 -35.85 8.45 17.83
CA ASN A 76 -35.62 8.23 19.27
C ASN A 76 -35.43 6.72 19.53
N GLU A 77 -34.17 6.31 19.57
CA GLU A 77 -33.72 5.13 20.30
C GLU A 77 -33.83 5.40 21.81
N PRO A 78 -34.39 4.49 22.64
CA PRO A 78 -34.34 4.64 24.08
C PRO A 78 -33.03 4.11 24.65
N ASN A 79 -32.22 5.04 25.16
CA ASN A 79 -31.16 4.81 26.12
C ASN A 79 -31.74 4.21 27.42
N LEU A 80 -31.21 3.06 27.83
CA LEU A 80 -31.38 2.49 29.17
C LEU A 80 -30.56 3.33 30.16
N ASN A 81 -31.22 4.30 30.79
CA ASN A 81 -30.72 4.98 31.98
C ASN A 81 -31.10 4.15 33.21
N ILE A 82 -30.08 3.68 33.92
CA ILE A 82 -30.16 3.19 35.29
C ILE A 82 -30.50 4.40 36.17
N LYS A 83 -31.67 4.37 36.82
CA LYS A 83 -31.97 5.23 37.96
C LYS A 83 -32.20 4.36 39.18
N GLU A 84 -31.35 4.59 40.17
CA GLU A 84 -31.56 4.24 41.56
C GLU A 84 -32.79 5.00 42.07
N ASP A 85 -33.82 4.27 42.52
CA ASP A 85 -34.92 4.84 43.29
C ASP A 85 -34.95 4.16 44.66
N THR A 86 -34.37 4.86 45.64
CA THR A 86 -34.69 4.71 47.06
C THR A 86 -36.02 5.42 47.33
N GLY A 87 -37.10 4.65 47.55
CA GLY A 87 -38.40 5.17 47.95
C GLY A 87 -38.99 4.37 49.12
N LYS A 88 -39.04 5.00 50.29
CA LYS A 88 -39.76 4.56 51.50
C LYS A 88 -41.28 4.75 51.34
N LEU A 89 -42.01 4.10 52.27
CA LEU A 89 -43.47 4.04 52.55
C LEU A 89 -44.15 2.82 51.88
N SER A 90 -44.95 2.00 52.55
CA SER A 90 -45.88 2.25 53.65
C SER A 90 -46.25 0.92 54.35
N LYS A 91 -46.50 0.96 55.67
CA LYS A 91 -47.15 -0.12 56.42
C LYS A 91 -48.67 -0.02 56.20
N GLY A 92 -49.26 -1.13 55.77
CA GLY A 92 -50.70 -1.37 55.62
C GLY A 92 -50.82 -2.53 54.62
N GLY A 93 -51.08 -3.78 55.03
CA GLY A 93 -52.11 -4.17 55.95
C GLY A 93 -53.46 -4.26 55.22
N ASP A 94 -53.50 -4.98 54.09
CA ASP A 94 -54.71 -5.55 53.50
C ASP A 94 -54.30 -6.82 52.73
N TYR A 95 -54.57 -7.96 53.36
CA TYR A 95 -54.47 -9.27 52.75
C TYR A 95 -55.55 -9.39 51.67
N ILE A 96 -55.17 -9.16 50.42
CA ILE A 96 -55.93 -9.71 49.29
C ILE A 96 -55.38 -11.12 49.08
N GLU A 97 -56.01 -12.09 49.76
CA GLU A 97 -55.90 -13.51 49.40
C GLU A 97 -56.38 -13.67 47.96
N LEU A 98 -55.45 -13.52 47.02
CA LEU A 98 -55.57 -14.19 45.73
C LEU A 98 -55.64 -15.68 46.07
N LYS A 99 -56.81 -16.29 45.89
CA LYS A 99 -56.98 -17.75 45.93
C LYS A 99 -55.97 -18.35 44.96
N GLU A 100 -54.79 -18.71 45.44
CA GLU A 100 -53.79 -19.45 44.67
C GLU A 100 -54.47 -20.73 44.24
N ASN A 101 -54.64 -20.89 42.92
CA ASN A 101 -55.19 -22.11 42.36
C ASN A 101 -54.40 -23.29 42.95
N ASP A 102 -55.06 -24.36 43.42
CA ASP A 102 -54.39 -25.51 44.07
C ASP A 102 -53.21 -26.06 43.24
N LYS A 103 -53.29 -25.91 41.91
CA LYS A 103 -52.25 -26.26 40.94
C LYS A 103 -50.96 -25.44 41.06
N GLU A 104 -51.03 -24.16 41.44
CA GLU A 104 -49.86 -23.29 41.62
C GLU A 104 -49.15 -23.59 42.95
N LYS A 105 -49.94 -23.90 43.98
CA LYS A 105 -49.44 -24.34 45.29
C LYS A 105 -48.69 -25.68 45.16
N GLN A 106 -49.29 -26.65 44.47
CA GLN A 106 -48.64 -27.93 44.15
C GLN A 106 -47.32 -27.74 43.37
N LYS A 107 -47.31 -26.90 42.32
CA LYS A 107 -46.09 -26.60 41.56
C LYS A 107 -44.99 -25.98 42.41
N ARG A 108 -45.34 -25.09 43.36
CA ARG A 108 -44.36 -24.47 44.27
C ARG A 108 -43.78 -25.49 45.24
N ASP A 109 -44.60 -26.37 45.78
CA ASP A 109 -44.13 -27.40 46.71
C ASP A 109 -43.28 -28.45 45.98
N GLU A 110 -43.64 -28.83 44.75
CA GLU A 110 -42.78 -29.65 43.86
C GLU A 110 -41.43 -28.98 43.56
N ILE A 111 -41.39 -27.67 43.31
CA ILE A 111 -40.14 -26.94 43.07
C ILE A 111 -39.28 -26.90 44.34
N LYS A 112 -39.87 -26.75 45.52
CA LYS A 112 -39.15 -26.82 46.80
C LYS A 112 -38.56 -28.21 47.03
N GLU A 113 -39.32 -29.28 46.78
CA GLU A 113 -38.81 -30.66 46.83
C GLU A 113 -37.62 -30.85 45.89
N ILE A 114 -37.73 -30.40 44.65
CA ILE A 114 -36.65 -30.52 43.65
C ILE A 114 -35.44 -29.68 44.04
N ALA A 115 -35.64 -28.48 44.60
CA ALA A 115 -34.55 -27.64 45.09
C ALA A 115 -33.81 -28.30 46.27
N ASN A 116 -34.53 -28.95 47.19
CA ASN A 116 -33.93 -29.72 48.27
C ASN A 116 -33.09 -30.89 47.74
N ILE A 117 -33.59 -31.63 46.74
CA ILE A 117 -32.83 -32.70 46.07
C ILE A 117 -31.56 -32.16 45.39
N CYS A 118 -31.62 -30.97 44.77
CA CYS A 118 -30.43 -30.32 44.21
C CYS A 118 -29.39 -30.01 45.30
N ILE A 119 -29.83 -29.47 46.44
CA ILE A 119 -28.95 -29.15 47.57
C ILE A 119 -28.34 -30.43 48.16
N GLU A 120 -29.14 -31.48 48.36
CA GLU A 120 -28.68 -32.80 48.85
C GLU A 120 -27.62 -33.45 47.93
N LYS A 121 -27.67 -33.16 46.63
CA LYS A 121 -26.72 -33.66 45.62
C LYS A 121 -25.58 -32.69 45.32
N ASN A 122 -25.45 -31.59 46.07
CA ASN A 122 -24.47 -30.52 45.86
C ASN A 122 -24.55 -29.83 44.48
N LEU A 123 -25.74 -29.77 43.87
CA LEU A 123 -26.00 -28.98 42.66
C LEU A 123 -26.46 -27.57 43.01
N ALA A 124 -25.93 -26.57 42.30
CA ALA A 124 -26.42 -25.20 42.42
C ALA A 124 -27.90 -25.11 42.01
N VAL A 125 -28.71 -24.41 42.81
CA VAL A 125 -30.14 -24.21 42.55
C VAL A 125 -30.34 -23.14 41.47
N THR A 126 -30.03 -23.50 40.22
CA THR A 126 -30.28 -22.69 39.03
C THR A 126 -31.54 -23.18 38.32
N SER A 127 -32.20 -22.29 37.57
CA SER A 127 -33.42 -22.64 36.81
C SER A 127 -33.17 -23.82 35.85
N GLU A 128 -31.98 -23.90 35.26
CA GLU A 128 -31.57 -25.00 34.39
C GLU A 128 -31.41 -26.33 35.15
N ASN A 129 -30.82 -26.30 36.34
CA ASN A 129 -30.63 -27.51 37.16
C ASN A 129 -31.95 -28.04 37.71
N ILE A 130 -32.85 -27.15 38.14
CA ILE A 130 -34.22 -27.51 38.56
C ILE A 130 -34.97 -28.18 37.40
N GLN A 131 -34.86 -27.67 36.17
CA GLN A 131 -35.48 -28.28 35.00
C GLN A 131 -34.88 -29.66 34.67
N ILE A 132 -33.56 -29.83 34.79
CA ILE A 132 -32.90 -31.13 34.57
C ILE A 132 -33.40 -32.15 35.59
N VAL A 133 -33.41 -31.80 36.87
CA VAL A 133 -33.85 -32.72 37.94
C VAL A 133 -35.34 -33.04 37.82
N ARG A 134 -36.17 -32.07 37.43
CA ARG A 134 -37.58 -32.29 37.11
C ARG A 134 -37.75 -33.33 36.00
N LYS A 135 -37.04 -33.18 34.88
CA LYS A 135 -37.08 -34.12 33.75
C LYS A 135 -36.58 -35.51 34.14
N LEU A 136 -35.56 -35.61 35.00
CA LEU A 136 -35.06 -36.89 35.51
C LEU A 136 -36.07 -37.57 36.46
N LYS A 137 -36.80 -36.82 37.27
CA LYS A 137 -37.90 -37.33 38.11
C LYS A 137 -39.03 -37.84 37.22
N GLU A 138 -39.44 -37.05 36.23
CA GLU A 138 -40.46 -37.44 35.23
C GLU A 138 -40.05 -38.72 34.50
N LYS A 139 -38.80 -38.83 34.03
CA LYS A 139 -38.24 -40.05 33.41
C LYS A 139 -38.38 -41.28 34.31
N ARG A 140 -37.91 -41.20 35.57
CA ARG A 140 -37.99 -42.31 36.52
C ARG A 140 -39.44 -42.74 36.77
N THR A 141 -40.36 -41.79 36.92
CA THR A 141 -41.78 -42.11 37.10
C THR A 141 -42.39 -42.78 35.86
N LEU A 142 -41.94 -42.42 34.65
CA LEU A 142 -42.37 -43.06 33.40
C LEU A 142 -41.81 -44.47 33.27
N GLU A 143 -40.53 -44.67 33.58
CA GLU A 143 -39.89 -46.00 33.60
C GLU A 143 -40.56 -46.94 34.62
N GLU A 144 -40.88 -46.43 35.82
CA GLU A 144 -41.63 -47.18 36.84
C GLU A 144 -43.05 -47.53 36.40
N LYS A 145 -43.77 -46.61 35.74
CA LYS A 145 -45.11 -46.88 35.19
C LYS A 145 -45.06 -47.93 34.08
N ILE A 146 -44.06 -47.87 33.20
CA ILE A 146 -43.85 -48.86 32.14
C ILE A 146 -43.51 -50.23 32.75
N ASN A 147 -42.73 -50.28 33.83
CA ASN A 147 -42.38 -51.53 34.51
C ASN A 147 -43.56 -52.16 35.27
N LYS A 148 -44.52 -51.36 35.77
CA LYS A 148 -45.70 -51.83 36.50
C LYS A 148 -46.86 -52.27 35.60
N ASN A 149 -46.86 -51.93 34.31
CA ASN A 149 -47.94 -52.26 33.39
C ASN A 149 -47.85 -53.73 32.90
N GLU A 150 -48.63 -54.62 33.52
CA GLU A 150 -48.66 -56.07 33.21
C GLU A 150 -49.20 -56.43 31.82
N ASN A 151 -49.90 -55.50 31.15
CA ASN A 151 -50.50 -55.71 29.82
C ASN A 151 -49.47 -55.64 28.67
N ILE A 152 -48.23 -55.21 28.92
CA ILE A 152 -47.16 -55.15 27.91
C ILE A 152 -46.39 -56.48 27.91
N LYS A 153 -47.04 -57.56 27.48
CA LYS A 153 -46.42 -58.91 27.46
C LYS A 153 -45.36 -59.05 26.35
N ASN A 154 -45.43 -58.23 25.30
CA ASN A 154 -44.45 -58.21 24.22
C ASN A 154 -43.27 -57.29 24.58
N LEU A 155 -42.10 -57.87 24.85
CA LEU A 155 -40.84 -57.17 25.08
C LEU A 155 -40.53 -56.13 23.98
N GLN A 156 -40.99 -56.38 22.76
CA GLN A 156 -40.84 -55.49 21.60
C GLN A 156 -41.63 -54.17 21.72
N GLU A 157 -42.82 -54.17 22.33
CA GLU A 157 -43.62 -52.95 22.51
C GLU A 157 -43.06 -52.08 23.62
N LYS A 158 -42.59 -52.71 24.71
CA LYS A 158 -41.85 -52.03 25.78
C LYS A 158 -40.59 -51.34 25.24
N ARG A 159 -39.86 -52.01 24.34
CA ARG A 159 -38.68 -51.46 23.68
C ARG A 159 -39.03 -50.25 22.79
N ARG A 160 -40.11 -50.33 22.00
CA ARG A 160 -40.56 -49.19 21.18
C ARG A 160 -40.90 -47.96 22.00
N ILE A 161 -41.63 -48.13 23.11
CA ILE A 161 -41.99 -47.02 24.01
C ILE A 161 -40.73 -46.38 24.62
N LEU A 162 -39.74 -47.20 25.00
CA LEU A 162 -38.47 -46.70 25.52
C LEU A 162 -37.68 -45.93 24.45
N GLU A 163 -37.61 -46.46 23.24
CA GLU A 163 -36.97 -45.81 22.08
C GLU A 163 -37.64 -44.46 21.73
N GLU A 164 -38.98 -44.36 21.84
CA GLU A 164 -39.71 -43.09 21.64
C GLU A 164 -39.39 -42.06 22.73
N ILE A 165 -39.29 -42.49 24.00
CA ILE A 165 -38.88 -41.61 25.11
C ILE A 165 -37.45 -41.11 24.90
N GLU A 166 -36.53 -42.00 24.49
CA GLU A 166 -35.17 -41.62 24.13
C GLU A 166 -35.16 -40.61 23.00
N PHE A 167 -35.93 -40.83 21.92
CA PHE A 167 -36.02 -39.88 20.82
C PHE A 167 -36.48 -38.48 21.27
N HIS A 168 -37.48 -38.39 22.15
CA HIS A 168 -37.93 -37.12 22.71
C HIS A 168 -36.85 -36.44 23.57
N GLU A 169 -36.10 -37.20 24.37
CA GLU A 169 -34.95 -36.64 25.11
C GLU A 169 -33.86 -36.11 24.17
N TRP A 170 -33.58 -36.82 23.08
CA TRP A 170 -32.61 -36.39 22.08
C TRP A 170 -33.09 -35.11 21.39
N ALA A 171 -34.38 -35.00 21.06
CA ALA A 171 -34.96 -33.78 20.50
C ALA A 171 -34.85 -32.59 21.46
N ASP A 172 -35.07 -32.80 22.75
CA ASP A 172 -34.91 -31.78 23.79
C ASP A 172 -33.45 -31.33 23.95
N ARG A 173 -32.51 -32.27 23.93
CA ARG A 173 -31.06 -31.96 23.95
C ARG A 173 -30.67 -31.15 22.71
N GLU A 174 -31.14 -31.56 21.55
CA GLU A 174 -30.87 -30.88 20.28
C GLU A 174 -31.44 -29.44 20.28
N LYS A 175 -32.65 -29.26 20.83
CA LYS A 175 -33.24 -27.92 21.00
C LYS A 175 -32.39 -27.04 21.92
N ARG A 176 -31.91 -27.56 23.05
CA ARG A 176 -31.03 -26.80 23.96
C ARG A 176 -29.69 -26.44 23.31
N ILE A 177 -29.12 -27.36 22.52
CA ILE A 177 -27.90 -27.09 21.75
C ILE A 177 -28.13 -25.95 20.77
N LYS A 178 -29.26 -25.95 20.04
CA LYS A 178 -29.64 -24.86 19.13
C LYS A 178 -29.81 -23.53 19.87
N GLU A 179 -30.50 -23.49 21.00
CA GLU A 179 -30.66 -22.27 21.80
C GLU A 179 -29.30 -21.70 22.28
N LEU A 180 -28.38 -22.57 22.69
CA LEU A 180 -27.02 -22.17 23.06
C LEU A 180 -26.23 -21.65 21.86
N GLN A 181 -26.34 -22.31 20.70
CA GLN A 181 -25.72 -21.85 19.45
C GLN A 181 -26.28 -20.49 19.01
N GLU A 182 -27.59 -20.27 19.11
CA GLU A 182 -28.22 -18.98 18.82
C GLU A 182 -27.74 -17.88 19.77
N LYS A 183 -27.64 -18.16 21.08
CA LYS A 183 -27.08 -17.20 22.05
C LYS A 183 -25.63 -16.84 21.68
N LYS A 184 -24.81 -17.83 21.33
CA LYS A 184 -23.43 -17.61 20.86
C LYS A 184 -23.40 -16.81 19.56
N MET A 185 -24.29 -17.09 18.61
CA MET A 185 -24.40 -16.39 17.34
C MET A 185 -24.80 -14.92 17.54
N LYS A 186 -25.74 -14.64 18.45
CA LYS A 186 -26.16 -13.27 18.79
C LYS A 186 -25.00 -12.48 19.41
N LEU A 187 -24.21 -13.09 20.29
CA LEU A 187 -23.02 -12.47 20.85
C LEU A 187 -21.97 -12.21 19.77
N LEU A 188 -21.71 -13.18 18.89
CA LEU A 188 -20.76 -13.04 17.80
C LEU A 188 -21.16 -11.92 16.84
N LYS A 189 -22.44 -11.84 16.47
CA LYS A 189 -22.98 -10.76 15.63
C LYS A 189 -22.73 -9.39 16.26
N ARG A 190 -23.01 -9.24 17.56
CA ARG A 190 -22.75 -7.98 18.28
C ARG A 190 -21.27 -7.60 18.27
N VAL A 191 -20.37 -8.57 18.47
CA VAL A 191 -18.91 -8.35 18.44
C VAL A 191 -18.45 -7.94 17.04
N ILE A 192 -19.02 -8.54 15.98
CA ILE A 192 -18.72 -8.17 14.59
C ILE A 192 -19.19 -6.74 14.30
N GLU A 193 -20.42 -6.41 14.67
CA GLU A 193 -20.98 -5.06 14.52
C GLU A 193 -20.11 -4.03 15.25
N GLN A 194 -19.74 -4.28 16.51
CA GLN A 194 -18.83 -3.41 17.27
C GLN A 194 -17.49 -3.22 16.55
N ARG A 195 -16.84 -4.31 16.15
CA ARG A 195 -15.57 -4.26 15.43
C ARG A 195 -15.68 -3.47 14.12
N ASP A 196 -16.77 -3.62 13.40
CA ASP A 196 -16.98 -2.94 12.13
C ASP A 196 -17.27 -1.44 12.34
N THR A 197 -18.03 -1.07 13.38
CA THR A 197 -18.21 0.34 13.77
C THR A 197 -16.89 1.00 14.20
N GLU A 198 -16.04 0.31 14.96
CA GLU A 198 -14.73 0.83 15.35
C GLU A 198 -13.82 1.05 14.14
N LYS A 199 -13.83 0.12 13.18
CA LYS A 199 -13.09 0.27 11.92
C LYS A 199 -13.63 1.44 11.10
N ALA A 200 -14.95 1.55 10.97
CA ALA A 200 -15.58 2.66 10.27
C ALA A 200 -15.19 4.00 10.89
N ASN A 201 -15.28 4.13 12.22
CA ASN A 201 -14.90 5.34 12.95
C ASN A 201 -13.43 5.73 12.73
N LYS A 202 -12.51 4.76 12.72
CA LYS A 202 -11.10 5.02 12.39
C LYS A 202 -10.93 5.56 10.97
N ILE A 203 -11.60 4.94 9.99
CA ILE A 203 -11.57 5.39 8.59
C ILE A 203 -12.17 6.79 8.47
N PHE A 204 -13.30 7.06 9.11
CA PHE A 204 -13.94 8.38 9.11
C PHE A 204 -12.99 9.45 9.66
N TYR A 205 -12.33 9.18 10.78
CA TYR A 205 -11.35 10.11 11.37
C TYR A 205 -10.15 10.38 10.43
N GLU A 206 -9.62 9.35 9.77
CA GLU A 206 -8.52 9.51 8.81
C GLU A 206 -8.94 10.33 7.58
N VAL A 207 -10.14 10.07 7.06
CA VAL A 207 -10.73 10.82 5.94
C VAL A 207 -10.95 12.27 6.34
N GLU A 208 -11.51 12.53 7.52
CA GLU A 208 -11.73 13.88 8.05
C GLU A 208 -10.40 14.64 8.18
N LYS A 209 -9.35 14.00 8.69
CA LYS A 209 -8.00 14.58 8.76
C LYS A 209 -7.41 14.91 7.38
N ILE A 210 -7.75 14.15 6.34
CA ILE A 210 -7.35 14.45 4.95
C ILE A 210 -8.15 15.64 4.42
N ILE A 211 -9.45 15.69 4.68
CA ILE A 211 -10.34 16.79 4.27
C ILE A 211 -9.86 18.09 4.90
N GLN A 212 -9.64 18.12 6.22
CA GLN A 212 -9.13 19.31 6.93
C GLN A 212 -7.83 19.84 6.31
N ARG A 213 -6.85 18.96 6.05
CA ARG A 213 -5.60 19.35 5.38
C ARG A 213 -5.82 19.90 3.96
N ARG A 214 -6.77 19.34 3.21
CA ARG A 214 -7.12 19.84 1.87
C ARG A 214 -7.78 21.20 1.96
N ASP A 215 -8.67 21.41 2.93
CA ASP A 215 -9.36 22.69 3.11
C ASP A 215 -8.40 23.78 3.59
N GLU A 216 -7.49 23.50 4.52
CA GLU A 216 -6.39 24.41 4.88
C GLU A 216 -5.53 24.82 3.66
N ASN A 217 -5.24 23.88 2.77
CA ASN A 217 -4.49 24.16 1.54
C ASN A 217 -5.30 24.99 0.55
N LYS A 218 -6.60 24.71 0.39
CA LYS A 218 -7.51 25.55 -0.41
C LYS A 218 -7.57 26.96 0.15
N ASP A 219 -7.67 27.13 1.47
CA ASP A 219 -7.73 28.44 2.11
C ASP A 219 -6.46 29.25 1.88
N LYS A 220 -5.27 28.62 1.98
CA LYS A 220 -3.99 29.27 1.63
C LYS A 220 -3.96 29.71 0.16
N ILE A 221 -4.47 28.87 -0.76
CA ILE A 221 -4.55 29.20 -2.19
C ILE A 221 -5.52 30.37 -2.40
N ILE A 222 -6.70 30.34 -1.77
CA ILE A 222 -7.69 31.43 -1.83
C ILE A 222 -7.11 32.73 -1.27
N GLU A 223 -6.34 32.67 -0.17
CA GLU A 223 -5.68 33.83 0.40
C GLU A 223 -4.64 34.44 -0.56
N ASN A 224 -3.85 33.59 -1.23
CA ASN A 224 -2.90 34.04 -2.24
C ASN A 224 -3.61 34.70 -3.43
N PHE A 225 -4.68 34.10 -3.96
CA PHE A 225 -5.49 34.72 -5.01
C PHE A 225 -6.12 36.04 -4.57
N LYS A 226 -6.58 36.15 -3.31
CA LYS A 226 -7.09 37.42 -2.76
C LYS A 226 -6.00 38.49 -2.72
N LYS A 227 -4.77 38.12 -2.33
CA LYS A 227 -3.60 39.02 -2.32
C LYS A 227 -3.23 39.46 -3.73
N GLU A 228 -3.20 38.55 -4.70
CA GLU A 228 -2.94 38.85 -6.11
C GLU A 228 -4.00 39.79 -6.67
N LYS A 229 -5.29 39.45 -6.49
CA LYS A 229 -6.41 40.32 -6.88
C LYS A 229 -6.28 41.72 -6.28
N ALA A 230 -5.92 41.84 -5.00
CA ALA A 230 -5.72 43.14 -4.36
C ALA A 230 -4.55 43.93 -4.97
N ARG A 231 -3.44 43.26 -5.34
CA ARG A 231 -2.30 43.89 -6.03
C ARG A 231 -2.71 44.35 -7.42
N ASP A 232 -3.40 43.52 -8.19
CA ASP A 232 -3.83 43.84 -9.55
C ASP A 232 -4.82 45.00 -9.56
N MET A 233 -5.80 44.99 -8.64
CA MET A 233 -6.70 46.13 -8.46
C MET A 233 -5.93 47.41 -8.13
N ARG A 234 -4.95 47.35 -7.21
CA ARG A 234 -4.10 48.50 -6.87
C ARG A 234 -3.31 49.00 -8.09
N ASN A 235 -2.69 48.09 -8.84
CA ASN A 235 -1.92 48.44 -10.04
C ASN A 235 -2.82 49.08 -11.09
N LEU A 236 -4.01 48.53 -11.33
CA LEU A 236 -4.99 49.08 -12.26
C LEU A 236 -5.44 50.49 -11.85
N PHE A 237 -5.66 50.74 -10.55
CA PHE A 237 -5.94 52.10 -10.05
C PHE A 237 -4.78 53.06 -10.30
N VAL A 238 -3.53 52.63 -10.13
CA VAL A 238 -2.33 53.44 -10.39
C VAL A 238 -2.16 53.71 -11.88
N GLU A 239 -2.31 52.70 -12.73
CA GLU A 239 -2.26 52.84 -14.19
C GLU A 239 -3.34 53.77 -14.70
N ARG A 240 -4.58 53.63 -14.21
CA ARG A 240 -5.67 54.54 -14.55
C ARG A 240 -5.35 55.98 -14.13
N LYS A 241 -4.80 56.19 -12.93
CA LYS A 241 -4.35 57.52 -12.48
C LYS A 241 -3.26 58.09 -13.39
N ASN A 242 -2.28 57.29 -13.79
CA ASN A 242 -1.19 57.71 -14.67
C ASN A 242 -1.66 58.01 -16.09
N ASN A 243 -2.52 57.16 -16.66
CA ASN A 243 -3.13 57.38 -17.97
C ASN A 243 -3.97 58.66 -18.01
N LEU A 244 -4.70 58.96 -16.93
CA LEU A 244 -5.40 60.24 -16.83
C LEU A 244 -4.40 61.41 -16.84
N LYS A 245 -3.30 61.34 -16.08
CA LYS A 245 -2.25 62.37 -16.07
C LYS A 245 -1.62 62.60 -17.45
N THR A 246 -1.34 61.53 -18.20
CA THR A 246 -0.75 61.64 -19.55
C THR A 246 -1.73 62.21 -20.58
N ILE A 247 -3.01 61.81 -20.53
CA ILE A 247 -4.05 62.36 -21.42
C ILE A 247 -4.22 63.87 -21.20
N PHE A 248 -4.15 64.34 -19.95
CA PHE A 248 -4.28 65.76 -19.63
C PHE A 248 -2.96 66.56 -19.75
N ASN A 249 -1.85 65.94 -20.15
CA ASN A 249 -0.52 66.58 -20.32
C ASN A 249 -0.13 67.51 -19.14
N GLN A 250 -0.54 67.16 -17.93
CA GLN A 250 -0.21 67.94 -16.73
C GLN A 250 1.27 67.72 -16.40
N LYS A 251 2.10 68.74 -16.62
CA LYS A 251 3.38 68.83 -15.91
C LYS A 251 3.05 68.89 -14.42
N ASN A 252 3.69 68.05 -13.60
CA ASN A 252 3.50 68.12 -12.16
C ASN A 252 3.86 69.53 -11.67
N ASP A 253 2.93 70.21 -11.00
CA ASP A 253 3.22 71.48 -10.33
C ASP A 253 4.10 71.19 -9.11
N ILE A 254 5.12 72.02 -8.89
CA ILE A 254 6.01 71.91 -7.74
C ILE A 254 5.19 72.10 -6.45
N VAL A 255 4.17 72.95 -6.49
CA VAL A 255 3.27 73.18 -5.34
C VAL A 255 2.49 71.92 -4.99
N ASP A 256 2.00 71.18 -5.99
CA ASP A 256 1.30 69.90 -5.78
C ASP A 256 2.27 68.82 -5.26
N GLU A 257 3.51 68.78 -5.77
CA GLU A 257 4.53 67.87 -5.24
C GLU A 257 4.92 68.23 -3.79
N MET A 258 4.95 69.51 -3.42
CA MET A 258 5.21 69.93 -2.04
C MET A 258 4.04 69.63 -1.11
N ASN A 259 2.80 69.70 -1.60
CA ASN A 259 1.58 69.37 -0.85
C ASN A 259 1.41 67.85 -0.64
N ASP A 260 1.84 67.03 -1.60
CA ASP A 260 1.85 65.57 -1.47
C ASP A 260 3.02 65.13 -0.57
N TYR A 261 2.74 64.79 0.69
CA TYR A 261 3.76 64.29 1.63
C TYR A 261 4.44 62.99 1.20
N THR A 262 3.84 62.24 0.27
CA THR A 262 4.41 61.01 -0.31
C THR A 262 5.21 61.25 -1.59
N SER A 263 5.32 62.50 -2.06
CA SER A 263 6.07 62.85 -3.26
C SER A 263 7.58 62.67 -3.05
N ASN A 264 8.33 62.59 -4.15
CA ASN A 264 9.79 62.53 -4.10
C ASN A 264 10.44 63.77 -3.47
N HIS A 265 9.73 64.92 -3.44
CA HIS A 265 10.23 66.14 -2.82
C HIS A 265 10.33 65.98 -1.30
N ASN A 266 9.26 65.47 -0.68
CA ASN A 266 9.14 65.30 0.77
C ASN A 266 9.73 63.97 1.26
N LEU A 267 9.53 62.89 0.51
CA LEU A 267 9.97 61.54 0.87
C LEU A 267 10.79 60.92 -0.27
N GLN A 268 12.12 61.04 -0.16
CA GLN A 268 13.05 60.52 -1.14
C GLN A 268 13.19 58.99 -1.00
N LEU A 269 12.69 58.24 -1.98
CA LEU A 269 12.79 56.79 -2.03
C LEU A 269 14.12 56.33 -2.66
N GLU A 270 14.79 55.35 -2.04
CA GLU A 270 16.10 54.84 -2.49
C GLU A 270 16.09 54.25 -3.90
N ARG A 271 14.95 53.69 -4.33
CA ARG A 271 14.76 53.17 -5.70
C ARG A 271 15.03 54.22 -6.78
N ASN A 272 14.88 55.50 -6.46
CA ASN A 272 15.10 56.60 -7.41
C ASN A 272 16.59 57.03 -7.48
N GLY A 273 17.50 56.29 -6.84
CA GLY A 273 18.93 56.60 -6.81
C GLY A 273 19.30 57.79 -5.92
N ILE A 274 18.32 58.35 -5.21
CA ILE A 274 18.52 59.43 -4.24
C ILE A 274 18.77 58.75 -2.89
N ILE A 275 20.00 58.84 -2.41
CA ILE A 275 20.31 58.47 -1.03
C ILE A 275 19.69 59.59 -0.18
N PRO A 276 18.67 59.29 0.65
CA PRO A 276 18.07 60.32 1.50
C PRO A 276 19.20 61.00 2.27
N ASN A 277 19.21 62.32 2.30
CA ASN A 277 20.25 63.13 2.94
C ASN A 277 20.51 62.61 4.37
N LYS A 278 21.47 61.70 4.54
CA LYS A 278 22.30 61.66 5.75
C LYS A 278 22.92 63.03 5.75
N ILE A 279 22.36 63.94 6.56
CA ILE A 279 22.89 65.27 6.82
C ILE A 279 24.40 65.17 6.68
N ASN A 280 24.97 65.81 5.66
CA ASN A 280 26.41 65.86 5.50
C ASN A 280 26.94 66.41 6.82
N ASN A 281 27.46 65.54 7.70
CA ASN A 281 28.03 65.94 8.99
C ASN A 281 29.16 66.97 8.84
N LYS A 282 29.60 67.24 7.59
CA LYS A 282 30.54 68.29 7.20
C LYS A 282 29.97 69.71 7.15
N ILE A 283 28.65 69.91 7.20
CA ILE A 283 28.04 71.26 7.27
C ILE A 283 27.39 71.49 8.65
N SER A 284 27.95 70.89 9.71
CA SER A 284 27.93 71.56 11.00
C SER A 284 29.09 72.55 10.99
N SER A 285 28.93 73.68 10.30
CA SER A 285 29.62 74.89 10.74
C SER A 285 29.01 75.22 12.10
N LYS A 286 29.51 74.54 13.14
CA LYS A 286 29.51 75.08 14.47
C LYS A 286 30.19 76.43 14.29
N VAL A 287 29.41 77.49 14.20
CA VAL A 287 29.94 78.84 14.35
C VAL A 287 30.46 78.81 15.77
N ASP A 288 31.77 78.57 15.91
CA ASP A 288 32.42 78.69 17.19
C ASP A 288 32.15 80.12 17.63
N ASN A 289 31.26 80.25 18.62
CA ASN A 289 30.91 81.48 19.29
C ASN A 289 32.13 81.98 20.08
N LEU A 290 33.16 82.38 19.35
CA LEU A 290 34.29 83.16 19.81
C LEU A 290 34.42 84.38 18.88
N LEU A 291 33.31 85.10 18.72
CA LEU A 291 33.30 86.46 18.20
C LEU A 291 33.97 87.37 19.25
N ASN A 292 35.28 87.53 19.13
CA ASN A 292 35.99 88.61 19.78
C ASN A 292 35.59 89.93 19.09
N LEU A 293 35.50 91.06 19.80
CA LEU A 293 34.97 92.33 19.26
C LEU A 293 35.72 92.79 17.98
N LYS A 294 36.98 92.37 17.82
CA LYS A 294 37.80 92.60 16.61
C LYS A 294 37.27 91.88 15.36
N ASN A 295 36.73 90.67 15.51
CA ASN A 295 36.24 89.84 14.40
C ASN A 295 34.93 90.40 13.82
N ILE A 296 34.11 91.07 14.64
CA ILE A 296 32.89 91.75 14.20
C ILE A 296 33.24 92.95 13.31
N ASN A 297 34.28 93.72 13.65
CA ASN A 297 34.74 94.82 12.80
C ASN A 297 35.33 94.34 11.46
N GLU A 298 36.02 93.19 11.43
CA GLU A 298 36.45 92.56 10.17
C GLU A 298 35.26 92.08 9.31
N LEU A 299 34.22 91.54 9.95
CA LEU A 299 32.97 91.20 9.28
C LEU A 299 32.22 92.44 8.76
N ASP A 300 32.16 93.53 9.53
CA ASP A 300 31.51 94.77 9.09
C ASP A 300 32.28 95.45 7.94
N THR A 301 33.61 95.41 7.95
CA THR A 301 34.39 95.94 6.82
C THR A 301 34.27 95.10 5.55
N THR A 302 34.09 93.78 5.68
CA THR A 302 33.85 92.89 4.54
C THR A 302 32.43 92.98 4.01
N PHE A 303 31.41 93.07 4.88
CA PHE A 303 30.02 93.31 4.49
C PHE A 303 29.79 94.71 3.90
N ASN A 304 30.49 95.74 4.39
CA ASN A 304 30.41 97.10 3.82
C ASN A 304 31.05 97.22 2.43
N LYS A 305 31.92 96.28 2.02
CA LYS A 305 32.39 96.19 0.63
C LYS A 305 31.35 95.55 -0.30
N SER A 306 30.47 94.67 0.19
CA SER A 306 29.48 93.98 -0.65
C SER A 306 28.19 94.75 -0.92
N PHE A 307 27.85 95.76 -0.11
CA PHE A 307 26.66 96.61 -0.36
C PHE A 307 26.87 97.69 -1.43
N ASN A 308 28.11 97.95 -1.86
CA ASN A 308 28.44 98.94 -2.90
C ASN A 308 28.46 98.38 -4.32
N TYR A 309 27.97 97.16 -4.55
CA TYR A 309 27.63 96.70 -5.90
C TYR A 309 26.15 96.97 -6.19
N VAL A 310 25.92 98.12 -6.82
CA VAL A 310 25.11 98.32 -8.03
C VAL A 310 23.86 97.43 -8.13
N TYR A 311 22.69 98.09 -8.16
CA TYR A 311 21.45 97.57 -8.75
C TYR A 311 21.75 96.88 -10.09
N GLY A 312 21.99 95.57 -10.04
CA GLY A 312 22.25 94.72 -11.19
C GLY A 312 20.93 94.34 -11.81
N GLU A 313 20.64 94.97 -12.95
CA GLU A 313 19.51 94.66 -13.82
C GLU A 313 19.28 93.15 -13.97
N ASN A 314 18.00 92.80 -13.99
CA ASN A 314 17.48 91.46 -14.19
C ASN A 314 18.19 90.71 -15.34
N LYS A 315 18.47 89.42 -15.13
CA LYS A 315 19.01 88.47 -16.12
C LYS A 315 18.06 88.15 -17.29
N TYR A 316 17.40 89.15 -17.88
CA TYR A 316 16.63 89.04 -19.14
C TYR A 316 17.41 89.63 -20.35
N GLY A 317 18.53 90.34 -20.13
CA GLY A 317 19.24 91.05 -21.20
C GLY A 317 20.08 90.21 -22.18
N LYS A 318 20.44 88.95 -21.86
CA LYS A 318 21.26 88.11 -22.74
C LYS A 318 20.45 87.35 -23.81
N PHE A 319 19.20 86.98 -23.53
CA PHE A 319 18.30 86.38 -24.52
C PHE A 319 17.80 87.42 -25.54
N SER A 320 17.50 88.65 -25.08
CA SER A 320 17.03 89.72 -25.96
C SER A 320 18.04 90.10 -27.06
N LYS A 321 19.35 90.07 -26.80
CA LYS A 321 20.37 90.39 -27.84
C LYS A 321 20.41 89.36 -28.98
N TYR A 322 20.11 88.09 -28.70
CA TYR A 322 20.14 87.02 -29.71
C TYR A 322 18.85 87.01 -30.54
N GLU A 323 17.69 87.24 -29.90
CA GLU A 323 16.42 87.45 -30.59
C GLU A 323 16.43 88.72 -31.44
N ASN A 324 16.99 89.82 -30.93
CA ASN A 324 17.10 91.06 -31.69
C ASN A 324 18.01 90.94 -32.92
N LYS A 325 19.03 90.06 -32.89
CA LYS A 325 19.92 89.83 -34.05
C LYS A 325 19.22 89.01 -35.13
N LYS A 326 18.52 87.94 -34.76
CA LYS A 326 17.68 87.16 -35.70
C LYS A 326 16.53 88.00 -36.26
N ASN A 327 15.89 88.83 -35.43
CA ASN A 327 14.84 89.74 -35.87
C ASN A 327 15.38 90.79 -36.84
N LYS A 328 16.61 91.28 -36.65
CA LYS A 328 17.26 92.20 -37.60
C LYS A 328 17.56 91.54 -38.95
N ASP A 329 18.04 90.29 -38.96
CA ASP A 329 18.28 89.54 -40.19
C ASP A 329 16.96 89.28 -40.95
N ILE A 330 15.88 88.96 -40.23
CA ILE A 330 14.54 88.77 -40.82
C ILE A 330 14.03 90.09 -41.41
N ILE A 331 14.16 91.21 -40.69
CA ILE A 331 13.77 92.55 -41.16
C ILE A 331 14.58 92.94 -42.40
N ASP A 332 15.89 92.69 -42.43
CA ASP A 332 16.75 92.95 -43.60
C ASP A 332 16.39 92.06 -44.81
N THR A 333 15.99 90.81 -44.59
CA THR A 333 15.48 89.95 -45.67
C THR A 333 14.15 90.44 -46.23
N PHE A 334 13.25 90.94 -45.38
CA PHE A 334 12.00 91.55 -45.80
C PHE A 334 12.24 92.86 -46.57
N HIS A 335 13.14 93.73 -46.11
CA HIS A 335 13.53 94.93 -46.84
C HIS A 335 14.17 94.61 -48.20
N ARG A 336 14.97 93.54 -48.31
CA ARG A 336 15.49 93.06 -49.61
C ARG A 336 14.39 92.52 -50.52
N TYR A 337 13.37 91.87 -49.97
CA TYR A 337 12.23 91.35 -50.73
C TYR A 337 11.35 92.48 -51.26
N LEU A 338 10.99 93.45 -50.42
CA LEU A 338 10.22 94.63 -50.82
C LEU A 338 10.96 95.48 -51.87
N ASN A 339 12.26 95.71 -51.69
CA ASN A 339 13.08 96.44 -52.66
C ASN A 339 13.31 95.66 -53.98
N LYS A 340 13.09 94.33 -53.99
CA LYS A 340 13.09 93.51 -55.21
C LYS A 340 11.78 93.63 -55.98
N GLU A 341 10.66 93.85 -55.30
CA GLU A 341 9.34 94.04 -55.94
C GLU A 341 9.16 95.43 -56.56
N GLU A 342 9.89 96.45 -56.09
CA GLU A 342 9.87 97.81 -56.67
C GLU A 342 10.55 97.92 -58.05
N LYS A 343 11.30 96.90 -58.51
CA LYS A 343 11.87 96.88 -59.87
C LYS A 343 11.09 95.94 -60.79
N LYS A 344 9.99 96.46 -61.35
CA LYS A 344 9.23 95.79 -62.42
C LYS A 344 9.56 96.36 -63.81
N HIS A 345 10.12 95.46 -64.62
CA HIS A 345 10.06 95.29 -66.09
C HIS A 345 10.79 96.25 -67.04
N THR A 346 11.80 95.70 -67.75
CA THR A 346 11.88 95.75 -69.23
C THR A 346 12.58 94.47 -69.76
N THR A 347 11.78 93.64 -70.43
CA THR A 347 12.03 92.76 -71.60
C THR A 347 13.45 92.35 -72.06
N ASN A 348 13.57 91.03 -72.30
CA ASN A 348 14.17 90.32 -73.43
C ASN A 348 15.70 90.02 -73.56
N GLU A 349 15.91 88.76 -73.95
CA GLU A 349 16.95 88.17 -74.82
C GLU A 349 18.34 87.78 -74.29
N TYR A 350 18.70 86.55 -74.65
CA TYR A 350 19.99 85.89 -74.55
C TYR A 350 21.03 86.55 -75.49
N LEU A 351 22.25 86.80 -75.00
CA LEU A 351 23.54 86.30 -75.53
C LEU A 351 24.74 87.13 -75.01
N ILE A 352 25.59 86.45 -74.25
CA ILE A 352 27.07 86.40 -74.25
C ILE A 352 27.89 87.67 -74.63
N GLY A 353 28.81 88.00 -73.71
CA GLY A 353 30.10 88.66 -73.96
C GLY A 353 30.05 90.18 -73.74
N ASP A 354 30.95 90.83 -73.02
CA ASP A 354 32.28 90.43 -72.57
C ASP A 354 32.86 91.57 -71.70
N THR A 355 33.86 91.24 -70.86
CA THR A 355 35.07 92.08 -70.63
C THR A 355 35.00 93.32 -69.68
N PHE A 356 35.89 93.60 -68.70
CA PHE A 356 37.21 93.10 -68.28
C PHE A 356 37.59 93.63 -66.86
N LYS A 357 38.45 92.86 -66.12
CA LYS A 357 39.49 93.28 -65.12
C LYS A 357 39.03 93.79 -63.73
N THR A 358 39.56 93.38 -62.56
CA THR A 358 40.84 92.73 -62.20
C THR A 358 40.86 92.25 -60.72
N HIS A 359 41.53 91.11 -60.47
CA HIS A 359 42.25 90.68 -59.24
C HIS A 359 41.41 90.21 -58.00
N LYS A 360 41.68 89.09 -57.31
CA LYS A 360 42.89 88.29 -57.03
C LYS A 360 42.61 86.76 -56.99
N LYS A 361 43.65 86.00 -57.34
CA LYS A 361 43.76 84.53 -57.45
C LYS A 361 43.68 83.80 -56.09
N THR A 362 42.94 82.69 -56.06
CA THR A 362 43.27 81.49 -55.27
C THR A 362 43.44 80.33 -56.24
N GLN A 363 44.55 79.59 -56.11
CA GLN A 363 44.95 78.47 -56.97
C GLN A 363 43.90 77.35 -56.97
N CYS A 364 43.37 77.02 -58.15
CA CYS A 364 42.76 75.73 -58.43
C CYS A 364 43.81 74.89 -59.17
N MET A 365 44.19 73.76 -58.58
CA MET A 365 45.06 72.76 -59.21
C MET A 365 44.42 72.30 -60.53
N LYS A 366 45.17 72.32 -61.63
CA LYS A 366 44.75 71.69 -62.89
C LYS A 366 44.67 70.18 -62.67
N ILE A 367 43.46 69.64 -62.66
CA ILE A 367 43.23 68.20 -62.76
C ILE A 367 43.63 67.81 -64.20
N ASN A 368 44.60 66.92 -64.33
CA ASN A 368 44.94 66.31 -65.62
C ASN A 368 43.90 65.23 -65.89
N PHE A 369 43.08 65.41 -66.93
CA PHE A 369 42.10 64.38 -67.31
C PHE A 369 42.85 63.21 -67.96
N PRO A 370 42.58 61.95 -67.55
CA PRO A 370 43.18 60.78 -68.20
C PRO A 370 42.71 60.72 -69.66
N GLN A 371 43.61 60.38 -70.58
CA GLN A 371 43.24 60.12 -71.97
C GLN A 371 42.34 58.89 -72.00
N ILE A 372 41.13 59.06 -72.54
CA ILE A 372 40.18 57.97 -72.77
C ILE A 372 40.77 57.11 -73.89
N GLU A 373 41.22 55.89 -73.57
CA GLU A 373 41.51 54.88 -74.58
C GLU A 373 40.20 54.62 -75.36
N VAL A 374 40.20 54.95 -76.65
CA VAL A 374 39.07 54.65 -77.53
C VAL A 374 39.02 53.14 -77.69
N LYS A 375 38.13 52.49 -76.93
CA LYS A 375 37.90 51.05 -77.00
C LYS A 375 37.41 50.67 -78.39
N SER A 376 37.73 49.46 -78.84
CA SER A 376 37.28 48.97 -80.13
C SER A 376 35.75 48.80 -80.15
N ASN A 377 35.11 48.93 -81.32
CA ASN A 377 33.65 48.76 -81.44
C ASN A 377 33.16 47.38 -80.93
N GLU A 378 34.04 46.37 -80.90
CA GLU A 378 33.73 45.03 -80.39
C GLU A 378 33.66 45.00 -78.86
N ASP A 379 34.57 45.70 -78.18
CA ASP A 379 34.57 45.83 -76.71
C ASP A 379 33.36 46.62 -76.22
N ASP A 380 32.96 47.67 -76.94
CA ASP A 380 31.76 48.45 -76.64
C ASP A 380 30.48 47.62 -76.81
N ASN A 381 30.43 46.73 -77.81
CA ASN A 381 29.32 45.80 -77.99
C ASN A 381 29.31 44.74 -76.89
N PHE A 382 30.48 44.27 -76.46
CA PHE A 382 30.62 43.34 -75.34
C PHE A 382 30.15 43.99 -74.02
N GLU A 383 30.55 45.24 -73.74
CA GLU A 383 30.10 45.99 -72.57
C GLU A 383 28.60 46.30 -72.62
N LYS A 384 28.04 46.65 -73.78
CA LYS A 384 26.58 46.82 -73.96
C LYS A 384 25.82 45.52 -73.70
N ASN A 385 26.32 44.38 -74.19
CA ASN A 385 25.73 43.07 -73.95
C ASN A 385 25.82 42.65 -72.47
N ILE A 386 26.95 42.94 -71.81
CA ILE A 386 27.10 42.74 -70.36
C ILE A 386 26.11 43.62 -69.60
N LEU A 387 25.96 44.89 -69.96
CA LEU A 387 25.03 45.81 -69.32
C LEU A 387 23.58 45.33 -69.52
N TYR A 388 23.24 44.84 -70.71
CA TYR A 388 21.95 44.26 -71.01
C TYR A 388 21.67 43.01 -70.15
N LEU A 389 22.65 42.11 -70.05
CA LEU A 389 22.56 40.94 -69.18
C LEU A 389 22.42 41.34 -67.71
N GLN A 390 23.17 42.34 -67.25
CA GLN A 390 23.08 42.88 -65.90
C GLN A 390 21.69 43.47 -65.62
N ASN A 391 21.11 44.19 -66.58
CA ASN A 391 19.76 44.75 -66.47
C ASN A 391 18.69 43.65 -66.42
N ILE A 392 18.83 42.57 -67.21
CA ILE A 392 17.94 41.42 -67.14
C ILE A 392 18.05 40.73 -65.78
N LEU A 393 19.26 40.50 -65.26
CA LEU A 393 19.47 39.86 -63.97
C LEU A 393 18.92 40.72 -62.82
N ARG A 394 19.13 42.04 -62.85
CA ARG A 394 18.53 42.99 -61.89
C ARG A 394 17.01 42.98 -61.96
N GLY A 395 16.44 43.03 -63.16
CA GLY A 395 14.99 42.96 -63.36
C GLY A 395 14.38 41.64 -62.86
N LYS A 396 15.06 40.51 -63.11
CA LYS A 396 14.63 39.19 -62.62
C LYS A 396 14.73 39.10 -61.10
N ALA A 397 15.79 39.64 -60.49
CA ALA A 397 15.95 39.71 -59.04
C ALA A 397 14.86 40.56 -58.36
N ILE A 398 14.51 41.72 -58.94
CA ILE A 398 13.41 42.56 -58.47
C ILE A 398 12.07 41.81 -58.58
N LYS A 399 11.83 41.12 -59.70
CA LYS A 399 10.62 40.32 -59.89
C LYS A 399 10.51 39.15 -58.90
N THR A 400 11.62 38.49 -58.57
CA THR A 400 11.62 37.44 -57.53
C THR A 400 11.34 38.02 -56.15
N LEU A 401 11.98 39.15 -55.78
CA LEU A 401 11.71 39.83 -54.51
C LEU A 401 10.26 40.29 -54.40
N MET A 402 9.70 40.83 -55.49
CA MET A 402 8.29 41.22 -55.56
C MET A 402 7.37 40.01 -55.39
N ASN A 403 7.64 38.90 -56.08
CA ASN A 403 6.85 37.68 -55.96
C ASN A 403 6.94 37.07 -54.57
N ASP A 404 8.10 37.13 -53.91
CA ASP A 404 8.27 36.66 -52.54
C ASP A 404 7.55 37.57 -51.54
N GLY A 405 7.52 38.88 -51.80
CA GLY A 405 6.66 39.82 -51.07
C GLY A 405 5.18 39.47 -51.23
N ILE A 406 4.71 39.26 -52.47
CA ILE A 406 3.31 38.86 -52.75
C ILE A 406 2.97 37.53 -52.06
N LYS A 407 3.88 36.56 -52.05
CA LYS A 407 3.69 35.29 -51.32
C LYS A 407 3.67 35.49 -49.81
N SER A 408 4.53 36.35 -49.26
CA SER A 408 4.57 36.62 -47.82
C SER A 408 3.28 37.29 -47.32
N TYR A 409 2.63 38.07 -48.20
CA TYR A 409 1.35 38.71 -47.93
C TYR A 409 0.17 37.99 -48.59
N SER A 410 0.31 36.74 -49.04
CA SER A 410 -0.78 36.02 -49.72
C SER A 410 -2.01 35.91 -48.83
N ASP A 411 -1.79 35.60 -47.56
CA ASP A 411 -2.85 35.37 -46.58
C ASP A 411 -3.60 36.67 -46.30
N LEU A 412 -2.87 37.79 -46.14
CA LEU A 412 -3.46 39.12 -45.98
C LEU A 412 -4.21 39.58 -47.25
N ILE A 413 -3.67 39.30 -48.44
CA ILE A 413 -4.34 39.62 -49.71
C ILE A 413 -5.61 38.78 -49.85
N GLU A 414 -5.60 37.52 -49.43
CA GLU A 414 -6.77 36.65 -49.43
C GLU A 414 -7.81 37.13 -48.42
N GLU A 415 -7.41 37.50 -47.20
CA GLU A 415 -8.26 38.15 -46.21
C GLU A 415 -8.89 39.44 -46.77
N LEU A 416 -8.11 40.36 -47.33
CA LEU A 416 -8.63 41.59 -47.94
C LEU A 416 -9.57 41.33 -49.11
N LYS A 417 -9.27 40.34 -49.95
CA LYS A 417 -10.19 39.89 -51.01
C LYS A 417 -11.46 39.25 -50.44
N THR A 418 -11.38 38.55 -49.30
CA THR A 418 -12.59 38.01 -48.64
C THR A 418 -13.43 39.13 -48.05
N TYR A 419 -12.82 40.19 -47.49
CA TYR A 419 -13.53 41.38 -47.03
C TYR A 419 -14.18 42.16 -48.18
N GLU A 420 -13.48 42.35 -49.29
CA GLU A 420 -14.04 42.98 -50.49
C GLU A 420 -15.22 42.18 -51.06
N LYS A 421 -15.15 40.84 -51.00
CA LYS A 421 -16.28 39.96 -51.35
C LYS A 421 -17.43 40.06 -50.33
N ILE A 422 -17.14 40.20 -49.03
CA ILE A 422 -18.14 40.39 -47.97
C ILE A 422 -18.99 41.65 -48.20
N ASP A 423 -18.42 42.69 -48.78
CA ASP A 423 -19.15 43.92 -49.13
C ASP A 423 -20.03 43.78 -50.40
N GLN A 424 -19.76 42.76 -51.24
CA GLN A 424 -20.50 42.49 -52.48
C GLN A 424 -21.69 41.52 -52.31
N PHE A 425 -21.75 40.74 -51.22
CA PHE A 425 -22.84 39.79 -50.98
C PHE A 425 -24.13 40.51 -50.54
N SER A 426 -25.24 40.18 -51.22
CA SER A 426 -26.59 40.55 -50.78
C SER A 426 -26.89 39.93 -49.40
N ILE A 427 -27.74 40.57 -48.60
CA ILE A 427 -28.12 40.11 -47.23
C ILE A 427 -28.53 38.62 -47.23
N ASN A 428 -29.16 38.14 -48.31
CA ASN A 428 -29.58 36.74 -48.46
C ASN A 428 -28.42 35.73 -48.59
N GLU A 429 -27.29 36.11 -49.18
CA GLU A 429 -26.13 35.21 -49.33
C GLU A 429 -25.34 35.12 -48.01
N LYS A 430 -25.30 36.22 -47.22
CA LYS A 430 -24.75 36.19 -45.85
C LYS A 430 -25.54 35.25 -44.94
N GLU A 431 -26.87 35.29 -45.02
CA GLU A 431 -27.72 34.35 -44.28
C GLU A 431 -27.49 32.89 -44.68
N LEU A 432 -27.23 32.60 -45.96
CA LEU A 432 -26.95 31.24 -46.43
C LEU A 432 -25.61 30.71 -45.89
N TYR A 433 -24.55 31.53 -45.95
CA TYR A 433 -23.25 31.17 -45.37
C TYR A 433 -23.31 31.00 -43.85
N GLU A 434 -24.07 31.83 -43.15
CA GLU A 434 -24.30 31.66 -41.71
C GLU A 434 -25.04 30.35 -41.44
N LYS A 435 -26.11 30.05 -42.19
CA LYS A 435 -26.86 28.79 -42.07
C LYS A 435 -25.97 27.57 -42.32
N GLU A 436 -25.11 27.60 -43.34
CA GLU A 436 -24.15 26.52 -43.63
C GLU A 436 -23.10 26.35 -42.52
N ASN A 437 -22.59 27.44 -41.95
CA ASN A 437 -21.68 27.39 -40.81
C ASN A 437 -22.38 26.89 -39.53
N PHE A 438 -23.66 27.25 -39.32
CA PHE A 438 -24.44 26.72 -38.21
C PHE A 438 -24.73 25.23 -38.37
N GLU A 439 -24.99 24.76 -39.60
CA GLU A 439 -25.14 23.34 -39.92
C GLU A 439 -23.84 22.57 -39.64
N SER A 440 -22.69 23.10 -40.05
CA SER A 440 -21.39 22.46 -39.79
C SER A 440 -21.05 22.38 -38.30
N ILE A 441 -21.27 23.46 -37.55
CA ILE A 441 -21.07 23.48 -36.09
C ILE A 441 -22.01 22.49 -35.37
N LYS A 442 -23.26 22.36 -35.83
CA LYS A 442 -24.20 21.35 -35.28
C LYS A 442 -23.68 19.94 -35.52
N ILE A 443 -23.21 19.63 -36.73
CA ILE A 443 -22.66 18.33 -37.08
C ILE A 443 -21.44 18.00 -36.21
N ASP A 444 -20.53 18.96 -36.01
CA ASP A 444 -19.36 18.79 -35.15
C ASP A 444 -19.78 18.52 -33.69
N SER A 445 -20.78 19.25 -33.18
CA SER A 445 -21.34 19.01 -31.83
C SER A 445 -21.92 17.60 -31.67
N TYR A 446 -22.62 17.09 -32.70
CA TYR A 446 -23.13 15.72 -32.68
C TYR A 446 -22.00 14.68 -32.72
N VAL A 447 -20.96 14.92 -33.52
CA VAL A 447 -19.78 14.03 -33.59
C VAL A 447 -19.04 14.00 -32.25
N GLU A 448 -18.82 15.15 -31.62
CA GLU A 448 -18.21 15.24 -30.29
C GLU A 448 -19.03 14.49 -29.23
N ASN A 449 -20.37 14.59 -29.27
CA ASN A 449 -21.24 13.86 -28.35
C ASN A 449 -21.12 12.34 -28.53
N ILE A 450 -21.13 11.86 -29.77
CA ILE A 450 -20.95 10.42 -30.06
C ILE A 450 -19.56 9.95 -29.60
N GLN A 451 -18.52 10.73 -29.89
CA GLN A 451 -17.16 10.42 -29.44
C GLN A 451 -17.08 10.38 -27.91
N GLY A 452 -17.69 11.37 -27.23
CA GLY A 452 -17.76 11.42 -25.77
C GLY A 452 -18.45 10.19 -25.18
N LYS A 453 -19.57 9.75 -25.77
CA LYS A 453 -20.25 8.51 -25.36
C LYS A 453 -19.37 7.28 -25.54
N CYS A 454 -18.73 7.11 -26.70
CA CYS A 454 -17.84 5.98 -26.95
C CYS A 454 -16.64 5.97 -25.98
N VAL A 455 -16.07 7.14 -25.67
CA VAL A 455 -14.98 7.26 -24.71
C VAL A 455 -15.47 6.92 -23.29
N SER A 456 -16.64 7.42 -22.89
CA SER A 456 -17.23 7.09 -21.58
C SER A 456 -17.45 5.58 -21.45
N GLU A 457 -18.09 4.95 -22.43
CA GLU A 457 -18.34 3.50 -22.42
C GLU A 457 -17.04 2.68 -22.41
N LEU A 458 -16.00 3.15 -23.11
CA LEU A 458 -14.68 2.51 -23.07
C LEU A 458 -14.04 2.63 -21.70
N LEU A 459 -14.09 3.81 -21.09
CA LEU A 459 -13.55 4.04 -19.75
C LEU A 459 -14.29 3.22 -18.71
N ASP A 460 -15.63 3.15 -18.79
CA ASP A 460 -16.45 2.33 -17.90
C ASP A 460 -16.13 0.84 -18.04
N LYS A 461 -15.97 0.34 -19.28
CA LYS A 461 -15.55 -1.04 -19.55
C LYS A 461 -14.15 -1.33 -18.99
N LEU A 462 -13.20 -0.43 -19.21
CA LEU A 462 -11.84 -0.57 -18.70
C LEU A 462 -11.81 -0.52 -17.16
N SER A 463 -12.66 0.31 -16.55
CA SER A 463 -12.83 0.38 -15.09
C SER A 463 -13.34 -0.94 -14.53
N ASN A 464 -14.38 -1.52 -15.16
CA ASN A 464 -14.94 -2.79 -14.72
C ASN A 464 -13.96 -3.97 -14.92
N GLU A 465 -13.22 -4.01 -16.04
CA GLU A 465 -12.18 -5.03 -16.25
C GLU A 465 -11.01 -4.87 -15.26
N LEU A 466 -10.67 -3.63 -14.88
CA LEU A 466 -9.67 -3.39 -13.85
C LEU A 466 -10.13 -3.93 -12.49
N GLU A 467 -11.36 -3.65 -12.08
CA GLU A 467 -11.94 -4.18 -10.84
C GLU A 467 -11.94 -5.72 -10.85
N LYS A 468 -12.38 -6.31 -11.96
CA LYS A 468 -12.36 -7.77 -12.14
C LYS A 468 -10.95 -8.35 -12.01
N HIS A 469 -9.94 -7.71 -12.59
CA HIS A 469 -8.55 -8.13 -12.44
C HIS A 469 -8.03 -8.02 -11.00
N GLU A 470 -8.46 -7.01 -10.24
CA GLU A 470 -8.14 -6.91 -8.82
C GLU A 470 -8.79 -8.03 -8.00
N GLU A 471 -10.04 -8.37 -8.31
CA GLU A 471 -10.74 -9.50 -7.69
C GLU A 471 -10.07 -10.84 -8.01
N GLU A 472 -9.70 -11.07 -9.28
CA GLU A 472 -8.94 -12.26 -9.70
C GLU A 472 -7.63 -12.41 -8.91
N ARG A 473 -6.90 -11.31 -8.70
CA ARG A 473 -5.68 -11.31 -7.88
C ARG A 473 -5.97 -11.66 -6.42
N LYS A 474 -7.05 -11.12 -5.83
CA LYS A 474 -7.46 -11.45 -4.46
C LYS A 474 -7.81 -12.94 -4.34
N ILE A 475 -8.56 -13.48 -5.29
CA ILE A 475 -8.92 -14.90 -5.34
C ILE A 475 -7.67 -15.77 -5.48
N ALA A 476 -6.73 -15.41 -6.35
CA ALA A 476 -5.49 -16.16 -6.54
C ALA A 476 -4.64 -16.23 -5.25
N VAL A 477 -4.59 -15.15 -4.46
CA VAL A 477 -3.94 -15.15 -3.15
C VAL A 477 -4.64 -16.10 -2.17
N LEU A 478 -5.98 -16.07 -2.12
CA LEU A 478 -6.77 -16.97 -1.27
C LEU A 478 -6.57 -18.44 -1.65
N VAL A 479 -6.51 -18.75 -2.95
CA VAL A 479 -6.24 -20.11 -3.45
C VAL A 479 -4.84 -20.58 -3.02
N LYS A 480 -3.81 -19.74 -3.18
CA LYS A 480 -2.44 -20.07 -2.71
C LYS A 480 -2.40 -20.32 -1.20
N TYR A 481 -3.13 -19.52 -0.42
CA TYR A 481 -3.23 -19.73 1.02
C TYR A 481 -3.93 -21.05 1.37
N ALA A 482 -5.05 -21.35 0.71
CA ALA A 482 -5.79 -22.60 0.90
C ALA A 482 -4.95 -23.83 0.53
N GLU A 483 -4.17 -23.76 -0.56
CA GLU A 483 -3.24 -24.82 -0.92
C GLU A 483 -2.13 -25.01 0.12
N ARG A 484 -1.57 -23.92 0.66
CA ARG A 484 -0.56 -23.98 1.71
C ARG A 484 -1.11 -24.67 2.96
N GLU A 485 -2.31 -24.28 3.38
CA GLU A 485 -3.02 -24.91 4.50
C GLU A 485 -3.28 -26.41 4.25
N ARG A 486 -3.72 -26.78 3.05
CA ARG A 486 -3.89 -28.17 2.65
C ARG A 486 -2.58 -28.96 2.74
N ARG A 487 -1.49 -28.45 2.14
CA ARG A 487 -0.16 -29.08 2.20
C ARG A 487 0.32 -29.24 3.65
N LEU A 488 0.09 -28.23 4.49
CA LEU A 488 0.48 -28.27 5.89
C LEU A 488 -0.31 -29.33 6.69
N LYS A 489 -1.60 -29.50 6.41
CA LYS A 489 -2.41 -30.59 6.98
C LYS A 489 -1.94 -31.95 6.50
N GLU A 490 -1.68 -32.11 5.21
CA GLU A 490 -1.14 -33.35 4.63
C GLU A 490 0.23 -33.71 5.23
N CYS A 491 1.12 -32.74 5.44
CA CYS A 491 2.41 -32.95 6.11
C CYS A 491 2.22 -33.40 7.57
N LYS A 492 1.30 -32.77 8.32
CA LYS A 492 1.00 -33.17 9.71
C LYS A 492 0.42 -34.58 9.77
N GLU A 493 -0.48 -34.91 8.86
CA GLU A 493 -1.08 -36.25 8.81
C GLU A 493 -0.05 -37.31 8.40
N LYS A 494 0.81 -37.02 7.42
CA LYS A 494 1.94 -37.89 7.07
C LYS A 494 2.89 -38.10 8.25
N GLY A 495 3.22 -37.05 9.00
CA GLY A 495 4.03 -37.16 10.21
C GLY A 495 3.38 -38.06 11.28
N LYS A 496 2.07 -37.91 11.49
CA LYS A 496 1.30 -38.78 12.39
C LYS A 496 1.29 -40.24 11.91
N ARG A 497 1.02 -40.48 10.63
CA ARG A 497 1.03 -41.82 10.03
C ARG A 497 2.40 -42.48 10.15
N GLN A 498 3.47 -41.75 9.88
CA GLN A 498 4.83 -42.29 10.02
C GLN A 498 5.15 -42.65 11.48
N ALA A 499 4.78 -41.80 12.42
CA ALA A 499 4.94 -42.10 13.85
C ALA A 499 4.13 -43.33 14.28
N GLU A 500 2.89 -43.47 13.79
CA GLU A 500 2.03 -44.62 14.09
C GLU A 500 2.58 -45.91 13.47
N ILE A 501 3.08 -45.88 12.23
CA ILE A 501 3.71 -47.05 11.58
C ILE A 501 4.93 -47.49 12.38
N LEU A 502 5.81 -46.57 12.77
CA LEU A 502 6.98 -46.89 13.59
C LEU A 502 6.59 -47.46 14.96
N LEU A 503 5.48 -47.00 15.53
CA LEU A 503 4.97 -47.53 16.79
C LEU A 503 4.44 -48.96 16.62
N ARG A 504 3.67 -49.22 15.56
CA ARG A 504 3.20 -50.58 15.21
C ARG A 504 4.37 -51.54 14.94
N GLU A 505 5.38 -51.12 14.17
CA GLU A 505 6.57 -51.93 13.92
C GLU A 505 7.30 -52.32 15.22
N LYS A 506 7.38 -51.37 16.17
CA LYS A 506 7.95 -51.66 17.50
C LYS A 506 7.08 -52.61 18.31
N GLU A 507 5.76 -52.41 18.31
CA GLU A 507 4.82 -53.28 19.00
C GLU A 507 4.86 -54.70 18.43
N ASP A 508 4.90 -54.86 17.11
CA ASP A 508 5.02 -56.15 16.43
C ASP A 508 6.34 -56.84 16.77
N TYR A 509 7.45 -56.08 16.81
CA TYR A 509 8.75 -56.61 17.24
C TYR A 509 8.71 -57.13 18.68
N LEU A 510 8.20 -56.32 19.61
CA LEU A 510 8.06 -56.69 21.02
C LEU A 510 7.14 -57.91 21.20
N PHE A 511 6.04 -57.96 20.46
CA PHE A 511 5.11 -59.09 20.49
C PHE A 511 5.78 -60.38 20.02
N ASN A 512 6.54 -60.33 18.93
CA ASN A 512 7.27 -61.48 18.42
C ASN A 512 8.35 -61.96 19.41
N GLU A 513 9.05 -61.04 20.07
CA GLU A 513 10.05 -61.38 21.09
C GLU A 513 9.39 -62.04 22.32
N ILE A 514 8.29 -61.45 22.83
CA ILE A 514 7.53 -62.02 23.94
C ILE A 514 6.97 -63.40 23.59
N MET A 515 6.44 -63.58 22.39
CA MET A 515 5.95 -64.89 21.93
C MET A 515 7.10 -65.90 21.77
N GLY A 516 8.26 -65.46 21.29
CA GLY A 516 9.46 -66.29 21.26
C GLY A 516 9.87 -66.77 22.65
N LEU A 517 9.93 -65.86 23.63
CA LEU A 517 10.26 -66.18 25.03
C LEU A 517 9.21 -67.08 25.69
N ASN A 518 7.92 -66.81 25.46
CA ASN A 518 6.84 -67.64 25.99
C ASN A 518 6.87 -69.05 25.41
N ASN A 519 7.08 -69.18 24.09
CA ASN A 519 7.20 -70.48 23.45
C ASN A 519 8.43 -71.24 23.98
N GLN A 520 9.59 -70.58 24.10
CA GLN A 520 10.77 -71.18 24.71
C GLN A 520 10.54 -71.62 26.16
N SER A 521 9.80 -70.83 26.94
CA SER A 521 9.47 -71.15 28.33
C SER A 521 8.51 -72.35 28.41
N VAL A 522 7.51 -72.39 27.55
CA VAL A 522 6.57 -73.53 27.43
C VAL A 522 7.33 -74.78 26.99
N ASP A 523 8.18 -74.69 25.98
CA ASP A 523 8.99 -75.80 25.48
C ASP A 523 9.92 -76.34 26.57
N SER A 524 10.61 -75.47 27.30
CA SER A 524 11.45 -75.87 28.44
C SER A 524 10.64 -76.57 29.53
N TYR A 525 9.46 -76.06 29.86
CA TYR A 525 8.60 -76.66 30.87
C TYR A 525 8.04 -78.02 30.43
N LEU A 526 7.65 -78.15 29.17
CA LEU A 526 7.20 -79.42 28.59
C LEU A 526 8.35 -80.43 28.54
N GLU A 527 9.55 -80.00 28.17
CA GLU A 527 10.74 -80.85 28.16
C GLU A 527 11.08 -81.38 29.56
N ASP A 528 10.94 -80.54 30.59
CA ASP A 528 11.15 -80.96 31.98
C ASP A 528 10.11 -82.01 32.43
N ILE A 529 8.82 -81.79 32.10
CA ILE A 529 7.76 -82.76 32.41
C ILE A 529 7.98 -84.07 31.65
N LEU A 530 8.28 -83.99 30.36
CA LEU A 530 8.53 -85.16 29.52
C LEU A 530 9.75 -85.92 30.01
N SER A 531 10.85 -85.22 30.30
CA SER A 531 12.07 -85.81 30.86
C SER A 531 11.79 -86.50 32.19
N LYS A 532 11.01 -85.89 33.08
CA LYS A 532 10.63 -86.50 34.34
C LYS A 532 9.76 -87.75 34.15
N ALA A 533 8.76 -87.68 33.28
CA ALA A 533 7.89 -88.81 32.95
C ALA A 533 8.66 -89.97 32.30
N ILE A 534 9.56 -89.67 31.36
CA ILE A 534 10.44 -90.65 30.72
C ILE A 534 11.36 -91.29 31.75
N ASN A 535 11.96 -90.50 32.65
CA ASN A 535 12.83 -91.02 33.70
C ASN A 535 12.07 -91.92 34.67
N ASP A 536 10.85 -91.56 35.06
CA ASP A 536 10.04 -92.37 35.97
C ASP A 536 9.57 -93.68 35.30
N ALA A 537 9.10 -93.62 34.05
CA ALA A 537 8.78 -94.81 33.26
C ALA A 537 10.00 -95.72 33.02
N SER A 538 11.15 -95.11 32.73
CA SER A 538 12.42 -95.84 32.53
C SER A 538 12.87 -96.50 33.83
N LYS A 539 12.71 -95.85 34.99
CA LYS A 539 12.98 -96.46 36.30
C LYS A 539 12.04 -97.62 36.57
N GLU A 540 10.74 -97.47 36.33
CA GLU A 540 9.76 -98.55 36.50
C GLU A 540 10.08 -99.74 35.59
N GLU A 541 10.38 -99.51 34.31
CA GLU A 541 10.75 -100.57 33.38
C GLU A 541 12.06 -101.24 33.78
N ALA A 542 13.07 -100.47 34.19
CA ALA A 542 14.32 -101.01 34.72
C ALA A 542 14.09 -101.88 35.96
N LEU A 543 13.20 -101.47 36.88
CA LEU A 543 12.80 -102.26 38.04
C LEU A 543 12.08 -103.56 37.64
N ILE A 544 11.16 -103.51 36.68
CA ILE A 544 10.47 -104.70 36.19
C ILE A 544 11.46 -105.68 35.54
N ARG A 545 12.35 -105.19 34.68
CA ARG A 545 13.36 -106.02 34.00
C ARG A 545 14.35 -106.62 34.99
N THR A 546 14.80 -105.86 35.98
CA THR A 546 15.70 -106.36 37.03
C THR A 546 15.01 -107.40 37.91
N LYS A 547 13.75 -107.20 38.30
CA LYS A 547 12.95 -108.21 39.02
C LYS A 547 12.79 -109.50 38.22
N LYS A 548 12.39 -109.41 36.94
CA LYS A 548 12.28 -110.59 36.05
C LYS A 548 13.60 -111.33 35.92
N LYS A 549 14.73 -110.62 35.78
CA LYS A 549 16.06 -111.24 35.76
C LYS A 549 16.42 -111.89 37.10
N ALA A 550 16.06 -111.27 38.22
CA ALA A 550 16.28 -111.84 39.56
C ALA A 550 15.43 -113.11 39.78
N GLU A 551 14.17 -113.12 39.33
CA GLU A 551 13.30 -114.30 39.35
C GLU A 551 13.89 -115.42 38.47
N GLN A 552 14.32 -115.12 37.25
CA GLN A 552 15.00 -116.09 36.38
C GLN A 552 16.28 -116.65 37.03
N LEU A 553 17.06 -115.81 37.69
CA LEU A 553 18.26 -116.24 38.42
C LEU A 553 17.88 -117.09 39.64
N ASN A 554 16.80 -116.75 40.34
CA ASN A 554 16.28 -117.52 41.46
C ASN A 554 15.75 -118.88 41.02
N ASP A 555 15.10 -118.98 39.86
CA ASP A 555 14.67 -120.24 39.27
C ASP A 555 15.88 -121.11 38.88
N ILE A 556 16.90 -120.51 38.27
CA ILE A 556 18.18 -121.20 38.00
C ILE A 556 18.83 -121.65 39.31
N TYR A 557 18.87 -120.80 40.34
CA TYR A 557 19.40 -121.10 41.66
C TYR A 557 18.67 -122.28 42.29
N ASN A 558 17.33 -122.23 42.35
CA ASN A 558 16.49 -123.32 42.87
C ASN A 558 16.68 -124.62 42.08
N SER A 559 16.87 -124.55 40.75
CA SER A 559 17.17 -125.72 39.92
C SER A 559 18.56 -126.31 40.20
N LEU A 560 19.53 -125.48 40.61
CA LEU A 560 20.86 -125.89 41.01
C LEU A 560 20.88 -126.46 42.45
N GLU A 561 20.14 -125.83 43.37
CA GLU A 561 20.00 -126.22 44.78
C GLU A 561 19.41 -127.64 44.89
N ASN A 562 18.38 -127.95 44.09
CA ASN A 562 17.74 -129.26 44.09
C ASN A 562 18.63 -130.41 43.60
N ASN A 563 19.80 -130.13 43.01
CA ASN A 563 20.64 -131.14 42.39
C ASN A 563 21.93 -131.48 43.16
N TYR A 564 22.32 -130.78 44.25
CA TYR A 564 23.65 -130.98 44.84
C TYR A 564 23.83 -130.54 46.31
N ASP A 565 23.83 -131.50 47.26
CA ASP A 565 24.37 -131.26 48.61
C ASP A 565 25.92 -131.25 48.63
N ASP A 566 26.60 -131.97 47.72
CA ASP A 566 28.07 -132.11 47.74
C ASP A 566 28.84 -131.06 46.91
N LYS A 567 28.22 -130.36 45.94
CA LYS A 567 28.88 -129.28 45.16
C LYS A 567 28.83 -127.90 45.83
N SER A 568 28.02 -127.76 46.90
CA SER A 568 27.86 -126.52 47.67
C SER A 568 29.20 -125.96 48.18
N LYS A 569 30.10 -126.80 48.69
CA LYS A 569 31.43 -126.36 49.19
C LYS A 569 32.37 -125.86 48.10
N LEU A 570 32.33 -126.46 46.90
CA LEU A 570 33.17 -126.03 45.77
C LEU A 570 32.64 -124.72 45.18
N ILE A 571 31.32 -124.59 45.07
CA ILE A 571 30.66 -123.38 44.59
C ILE A 571 30.83 -122.23 45.59
N ILE A 572 30.75 -122.46 46.91
CA ILE A 572 31.05 -121.43 47.92
C ILE A 572 32.50 -120.95 47.80
N LYS A 573 33.46 -121.85 47.55
CA LYS A 573 34.86 -121.45 47.31
C LYS A 573 34.98 -120.58 46.06
N ASP A 574 34.33 -120.94 44.96
CA ASP A 574 34.35 -120.16 43.71
C ASP A 574 33.55 -118.86 43.83
N LEU A 575 32.50 -118.81 44.63
CA LEU A 575 31.69 -117.61 44.88
C LEU A 575 32.43 -116.62 45.78
N VAL A 576 33.10 -117.12 46.83
CA VAL A 576 33.99 -116.31 47.67
C VAL A 576 35.17 -115.80 46.86
N GLY A 577 35.81 -116.66 46.06
CA GLY A 577 36.97 -116.34 45.25
C GLY A 577 36.69 -115.34 44.13
N ASN A 578 35.63 -115.57 43.34
CA ASN A 578 35.38 -114.79 42.12
C ASN A 578 34.45 -113.58 42.34
N PHE A 579 33.58 -113.61 43.35
CA PHE A 579 32.59 -112.55 43.55
C PHE A 579 32.78 -111.78 44.84
N ILE A 580 32.97 -112.44 45.99
CA ILE A 580 33.01 -111.73 47.28
C ILE A 580 34.36 -111.02 47.48
N ILE A 581 35.49 -111.69 47.26
CA ILE A 581 36.82 -111.06 47.41
C ILE A 581 36.99 -109.87 46.46
N PRO A 582 36.71 -109.99 45.13
CA PRO A 582 36.85 -108.86 44.22
C PRO A 582 35.85 -107.74 44.49
N TYR A 583 34.64 -108.05 44.97
CA TYR A 583 33.66 -107.03 45.33
C TYR A 583 34.09 -106.26 46.57
N VAL A 584 34.56 -106.96 47.61
CA VAL A 584 35.10 -106.32 48.83
C VAL A 584 36.35 -105.52 48.51
N ASP A 585 37.24 -106.01 47.64
CA ASP A 585 38.42 -105.26 47.20
C ASP A 585 38.03 -104.02 46.38
N LYS A 586 36.98 -104.10 45.55
CA LYS A 586 36.44 -102.94 44.84
C LYS A 586 35.79 -101.93 45.79
N GLN A 587 35.03 -102.40 46.78
CA GLN A 587 34.42 -101.53 47.80
C GLN A 587 35.49 -100.85 48.64
N ARG A 588 36.51 -101.61 49.06
CA ARG A 588 37.67 -101.09 49.77
C ARG A 588 38.47 -100.11 48.90
N GLY A 589 38.60 -100.37 47.60
CA GLY A 589 39.21 -99.43 46.64
C GLY A 589 38.43 -98.12 46.56
N ILE A 590 37.11 -98.17 46.43
CA ILE A 590 36.25 -96.98 46.43
C ILE A 590 36.35 -96.20 47.75
N GLU A 591 36.38 -96.90 48.90
CA GLU A 591 36.60 -96.26 50.19
C GLU A 591 37.99 -95.61 50.30
N PHE A 592 39.03 -96.26 49.75
CA PHE A 592 40.36 -95.67 49.65
C PHE A 592 40.38 -94.43 48.76
N ASP A 593 39.78 -94.48 47.57
CA ASP A 593 39.69 -93.35 46.66
C ASP A 593 38.95 -92.18 47.31
N GLN A 594 37.85 -92.44 48.02
CA GLN A 594 37.12 -91.41 48.78
C GLN A 594 37.93 -90.84 49.94
N LEU A 595 38.70 -91.66 50.64
CA LEU A 595 39.61 -91.20 51.69
C LEU A 595 40.76 -90.37 51.11
N GLU A 596 41.25 -90.73 49.92
CA GLU A 596 42.29 -90.02 49.20
C GLU A 596 41.78 -88.68 48.63
N GLU A 597 40.56 -88.64 48.08
CA GLU A 597 39.87 -87.39 47.71
C GLU A 597 39.68 -86.49 48.93
N LYS A 598 39.17 -87.01 50.05
CA LYS A 598 39.05 -86.23 51.29
C LYS A 598 40.41 -85.73 51.78
N LYS A 599 41.45 -86.56 51.73
CA LYS A 599 42.82 -86.15 52.08
C LYS A 599 43.31 -85.03 51.15
N ASN A 600 43.08 -85.14 49.85
CA ASN A 600 43.44 -84.12 48.87
C ASN A 600 42.66 -82.82 49.09
N ASP A 601 41.37 -82.91 49.45
CA ASP A 601 40.55 -81.75 49.83
C ASP A 601 41.05 -81.10 51.12
N TYR A 602 41.44 -81.89 52.13
CA TYR A 602 42.05 -81.37 53.36
C TYR A 602 43.41 -80.70 53.08
N VAL A 603 44.24 -81.28 52.21
CA VAL A 603 45.52 -80.68 51.79
C VAL A 603 45.28 -79.39 51.00
N SER A 604 44.30 -79.37 50.10
CA SER A 604 43.89 -78.18 49.34
C SER A 604 43.37 -77.07 50.26
N ASN A 605 42.52 -77.43 51.23
CA ASN A 605 42.03 -76.52 52.25
C ASN A 605 43.16 -76.01 53.17
N PHE A 606 44.12 -76.86 53.54
CA PHE A 606 45.29 -76.44 54.31
C PHE A 606 46.20 -75.50 53.51
N ALA A 607 46.46 -75.81 52.23
CA ALA A 607 47.26 -74.97 51.34
C ALA A 607 46.60 -73.61 51.10
N THR A 608 45.30 -73.57 50.86
CA THR A 608 44.54 -72.31 50.74
C THR A 608 44.57 -71.52 52.04
N GLN A 609 44.36 -72.14 53.20
CA GLN A 609 44.50 -71.47 54.50
C GLN A 609 45.91 -70.92 54.72
N HIS A 610 46.95 -71.65 54.35
CA HIS A 610 48.34 -71.18 54.47
C HIS A 610 48.63 -70.02 53.51
N ILE A 611 48.09 -70.04 52.29
CA ILE A 611 48.17 -68.92 51.34
C ILE A 611 47.43 -67.70 51.92
N PHE A 612 46.22 -67.89 52.46
CA PHE A 612 45.45 -66.81 53.10
C PHE A 612 46.16 -66.25 54.34
N ALA A 613 46.80 -67.09 55.16
CA ALA A 613 47.60 -66.66 56.30
C ALA A 613 48.82 -65.84 55.86
N ASN A 614 49.56 -66.29 54.85
CA ASN A 614 50.70 -65.53 54.29
C ASN A 614 50.26 -64.21 53.65
N ILE A 615 49.09 -64.17 52.99
CA ILE A 615 48.53 -62.92 52.46
C ILE A 615 48.17 -61.97 53.61
N ASN A 616 47.58 -62.48 54.70
CA ASN A 616 47.25 -61.67 55.87
C ASN A 616 48.47 -61.22 56.69
N GLU A 617 49.61 -61.90 56.62
CA GLU A 617 50.89 -61.41 57.19
C GLU A 617 51.59 -60.40 56.27
N ALA A 618 51.29 -60.41 54.96
CA ALA A 618 51.87 -59.49 53.97
C ALA A 618 51.08 -58.18 53.81
N PHE A 619 49.84 -58.13 54.31
CA PHE A 619 49.03 -56.92 54.51
C PHE A 619 49.19 -56.40 55.94
#